data_AF-A0A7Y0JRT3-F1
#
_entry.id   AF-A0A7Y0JRT3-F1
#
_cell.length_a   1.000
_cell.length_b   1.000
_cell.length_c   1.000
_cell.angle_alpha   90.00
_cell.angle_beta   90.00
_cell.angle_gamma   90.00
#
_symmetry.space_group_name_H-M   'P 1'
#
loop_
_entity.id
_entity.type
_entity.pdbx_description
1 polymer ?
#
loop_
_entity_poly.entity_id
_entity_poly.type
_entity_poly.pdbx_seq_one_letter_code
_entity_poly.pdbx_strand_id
1 'polypeptide(L)'
;MSRPPQCPRVIALRILADLRLGTSYRQICASLNADRVPTPGGSRRWYPSHLSRLRHTTWFHELEKTGNTTLLLSRTRAGTSH
;
A
#
# COMPACT_ATOMS: atom_id res chain seq x y z
N MET A 1 -19.47 -8.19 12.57
CA MET A 1 -18.66 -7.27 11.73
C MET A 1 -17.54 -8.08 11.10
N SER A 2 -17.75 -8.56 9.88
CA SER A 2 -16.89 -9.55 9.23
C SER A 2 -15.66 -8.87 8.62
N ARG A 3 -14.48 -9.37 8.99
CA ARG A 3 -13.15 -8.90 8.55
C ARG A 3 -13.12 -8.74 7.02
N PRO A 4 -12.79 -7.56 6.46
CA PRO A 4 -12.81 -7.34 5.01
C PRO A 4 -11.85 -8.33 4.32
N PRO A 5 -12.05 -8.66 3.02
CA PRO A 5 -11.17 -9.53 2.27
C PRO A 5 -9.80 -8.86 2.17
N GLN A 6 -8.94 -9.17 3.14
CA GLN A 6 -7.79 -8.36 3.48
C GLN A 6 -6.72 -8.64 2.43
N CYS A 7 -6.55 -7.69 1.51
CA CYS A 7 -5.25 -7.43 0.91
C CYS A 7 -4.21 -7.59 2.03
N PRO A 8 -3.28 -8.56 1.94
CA PRO A 8 -2.33 -8.76 3.02
C PRO A 8 -1.63 -7.43 3.31
N ARG A 9 -1.52 -7.05 4.60
CA ARG A 9 -1.01 -5.74 5.00
C ARG A 9 0.34 -5.41 4.35
N VAL A 10 1.19 -6.42 4.19
CA VAL A 10 2.49 -6.30 3.50
C VAL A 10 2.34 -5.84 2.04
N ILE A 11 1.35 -6.35 1.31
CA ILE A 11 1.07 -5.96 -0.08
C ILE A 11 0.52 -4.54 -0.14
N ALA A 12 -0.39 -4.17 0.78
CA ALA A 12 -0.90 -2.81 0.86
C ALA A 12 0.21 -1.78 1.17
N LEU A 13 1.12 -2.12 2.09
CA LEU A 13 2.29 -1.29 2.40
C LEU A 13 3.25 -1.16 1.21
N ARG A 14 3.47 -2.24 0.46
CA ARG A 14 4.25 -2.20 -0.78
C ARG A 14 3.61 -1.26 -1.80
N ILE A 15 2.32 -1.39 -2.04
CA ILE A 15 1.57 -0.50 -2.96
C ILE A 15 1.71 0.96 -2.49
N LEU A 16 1.56 1.24 -1.19
CA LEU A 16 1.74 2.58 -0.64
C LEU A 16 3.16 3.13 -0.85
N ALA A 17 4.19 2.30 -0.67
CA ALA A 17 5.57 2.68 -0.95
C ALA A 17 5.77 3.04 -2.43
N ASP A 18 5.29 2.20 -3.35
CA ASP A 18 5.40 2.45 -4.79
C ASP A 18 4.67 3.74 -5.19
N LEU A 19 3.48 3.99 -4.64
CA LEU A 19 2.71 5.22 -4.87
C LEU A 19 3.44 6.47 -4.36
N ARG A 20 4.08 6.39 -3.19
CA ARG A 20 4.89 7.50 -2.63
C ARG A 20 6.11 7.82 -3.49
N LEU A 21 6.66 6.83 -4.19
CA LEU A 21 7.72 7.01 -5.17
C LEU A 21 7.21 7.59 -6.51
N GLY A 22 5.91 7.86 -6.65
CA GLY A 22 5.31 8.35 -7.89
C GLY A 22 5.09 7.26 -8.94
N THR A 23 5.19 5.99 -8.57
CA THR A 23 4.99 4.87 -9.49
C THR A 23 3.55 4.84 -9.99
N SER A 24 3.35 4.74 -11.30
CA SER A 24 2.00 4.72 -11.87
C SER A 24 1.28 3.41 -11.52
N TYR A 25 -0.06 3.46 -11.49
CA TYR A 25 -0.89 2.27 -11.23
C TYR A 25 -0.60 1.12 -12.19
N ARG A 26 -0.28 1.44 -13.45
CA ARG A 26 0.07 0.42 -14.47
C ARG A 26 1.37 -0.30 -14.12
N GLN A 27 2.39 0.44 -13.70
CA GLN A 27 3.67 -0.12 -13.28
C GLN A 27 3.54 -0.96 -12.01
N ILE A 28 2.79 -0.47 -11.01
CA ILE A 28 2.52 -1.24 -9.78
C ILE A 28 1.80 -2.56 -10.12
N CYS A 29 0.74 -2.50 -10.93
CA CYS A 29 0.04 -3.71 -11.37
C CYS A 29 0.98 -4.67 -12.13
N ALA A 30 1.85 -4.15 -13.01
CA ALA A 30 2.80 -4.97 -13.74
C ALA A 30 3.77 -5.70 -12.79
N SER A 31 4.31 -4.99 -11.80
CA SER A 31 5.22 -5.55 -10.79
C SER A 31 4.53 -6.61 -9.93
N LEU A 32 3.31 -6.33 -9.41
CA LEU A 32 2.54 -7.30 -8.63
C LEU A 32 2.16 -8.54 -9.43
N ASN A 33 1.84 -8.38 -10.72
CA ASN A 33 1.53 -9.49 -11.62
C ASN A 33 2.77 -10.33 -11.95
N ALA A 34 3.92 -9.69 -12.16
CA ALA A 34 5.18 -10.40 -12.38
C ALA A 34 5.52 -11.29 -11.18
N ASP A 35 5.28 -10.79 -9.97
CA ASP A 35 5.49 -11.51 -8.72
C ASP A 35 4.36 -12.49 -8.37
N ARG A 36 3.34 -12.63 -9.25
CA ARG A 36 2.16 -13.51 -9.06
C ARG A 36 1.41 -13.27 -7.75
N VAL A 37 1.40 -12.02 -7.28
CA VAL A 37 0.67 -11.65 -6.07
C VAL A 37 -0.84 -11.74 -6.34
N PRO A 38 -1.61 -12.55 -5.60
CA PRO A 38 -3.06 -12.62 -5.77
C PRO A 38 -3.72 -11.30 -5.36
N THR A 39 -4.82 -10.95 -6.04
CA THR A 39 -5.61 -9.78 -5.64
C THR A 39 -6.42 -10.08 -4.37
N PRO A 40 -6.89 -9.05 -3.65
CA PRO A 40 -7.70 -9.25 -2.43
C PRO A 40 -9.00 -10.03 -2.69
N GLY A 41 -9.54 -9.95 -3.90
CA GLY A 41 -10.72 -10.71 -4.33
C GLY A 41 -10.41 -12.10 -4.88
N GLY A 42 -9.17 -12.59 -4.76
CA GLY A 42 -8.76 -13.92 -5.22
C GLY A 42 -8.46 -14.04 -6.72
N SER A 43 -8.48 -12.92 -7.46
CA SER A 43 -8.10 -12.94 -8.88
C SER A 43 -6.58 -13.04 -9.03
N ARG A 44 -6.12 -13.66 -10.13
CA ARG A 44 -4.69 -13.84 -10.44
C ARG A 44 -4.04 -12.62 -11.06
N ARG A 45 -4.81 -11.58 -11.41
CA ARG A 45 -4.31 -10.40 -12.12
C ARG A 45 -4.75 -9.09 -11.50
N TRP A 46 -3.79 -8.23 -11.21
CA TRP A 46 -3.97 -6.83 -10.85
C TRP A 46 -4.27 -5.98 -12.07
N TYR A 47 -5.33 -5.18 -11.94
CA TYR A 47 -5.70 -4.13 -12.88
C TYR A 47 -5.69 -2.78 -12.14
N PRO A 48 -5.50 -1.65 -12.84
CA PRO A 48 -5.53 -0.32 -12.21
C PRO A 48 -6.82 -0.02 -11.44
N SER A 49 -7.96 -0.60 -11.86
CA SER A 49 -9.23 -0.51 -11.15
C SER A 49 -9.18 -1.15 -9.76
N HIS A 50 -8.37 -2.20 -9.55
CA HIS A 50 -8.14 -2.80 -8.23
C HIS A 50 -7.41 -1.83 -7.30
N LEU A 51 -6.37 -1.16 -7.81
CA LEU A 51 -5.62 -0.16 -7.02
C LEU A 51 -6.50 1.06 -6.69
N SER A 52 -7.29 1.53 -7.66
CA SER A 52 -8.25 2.61 -7.43
C SER A 52 -9.24 2.23 -6.32
N ARG A 53 -9.92 1.09 -6.43
CA ARG A 53 -10.86 0.61 -5.38
C ARG A 53 -10.19 0.44 -4.02
N LEU A 54 -8.98 -0.10 -3.99
CA LEU A 54 -8.23 -0.31 -2.75
C LEU A 54 -7.94 1.02 -2.05
N ARG A 55 -7.55 2.05 -2.81
CA ARG A 55 -7.27 3.39 -2.29
C ARG A 55 -8.48 4.04 -1.64
N HIS A 56 -9.68 3.79 -2.16
CA HIS A 56 -10.93 4.31 -1.61
C HIS A 56 -11.42 3.61 -0.34
N THR A 57 -10.72 2.58 0.15
CA THR A 57 -11.09 1.93 1.41
C THR A 57 -10.54 2.71 2.61
N THR A 58 -11.35 2.85 3.67
CA THR A 58 -10.96 3.52 4.92
C THR A 58 -9.67 2.93 5.50
N TRP A 59 -9.54 1.60 5.47
CA TRP A 59 -8.35 0.90 5.95
C TRP A 59 -7.07 1.27 5.19
N PHE A 60 -7.13 1.46 3.87
CA PHE A 60 -5.96 1.86 3.09
C PHE A 60 -5.54 3.30 3.39
N HIS A 61 -6.51 4.20 3.57
CA HIS A 61 -6.25 5.56 4.03
C HIS A 61 -5.68 5.59 5.46
N GLU A 62 -6.14 4.73 6.37
CA GLU A 62 -5.59 4.60 7.72
C GLU A 62 -4.13 4.12 7.70
N LEU A 63 -3.79 3.17 6.82
CA LEU A 63 -2.42 2.71 6.63
C LEU A 63 -1.52 3.83 6.09
N GLU A 64 -2.00 4.60 5.13
CA GLU A 64 -1.28 5.76 4.59
C GLU A 64 -0.97 6.79 5.68
N LYS A 65 -1.99 7.15 6.49
CA LYS A 65 -1.84 8.07 7.63
C LYS A 65 -0.85 7.54 8.67
N THR A 66 -1.00 6.28 9.10
CA THR A 66 -0.11 5.65 10.10
C THR A 66 1.34 5.58 9.61
N GLY A 67 1.54 5.27 8.33
CA GLY A 67 2.87 5.26 7.72
C GLY A 67 3.51 6.64 7.66
N ASN A 68 2.73 7.71 7.48
CA ASN A 68 3.23 9.08 7.53
C ASN A 68 3.60 9.49 8.96
N THR A 69 2.77 9.15 9.95
CA THR A 69 3.04 9.42 11.37
C THR A 69 4.29 8.70 11.85
N THR A 70 4.48 7.43 11.45
CA THR A 70 5.69 6.67 11.81
C THR A 70 6.94 7.29 11.20
N LEU A 71 6.92 7.70 9.93
CA LEU A 71 8.07 8.35 9.28
C LEU A 71 8.37 9.74 9.87
N LEU A 72 7.35 10.51 10.24
CA LEU A 72 7.52 11.82 10.88
C LEU A 72 8.13 11.71 12.28
N LEU A 73 7.70 10.73 13.08
CA LEU A 73 8.23 10.49 14.43
C LEU A 73 9.65 9.90 14.42
N SER A 74 10.03 9.13 13.41
CA SER A 74 11.40 8.63 13.23
C SER A 74 12.39 9.73 12.81
N ARG A 75 11.91 10.73 12.05
CA ARG A 75 12.74 11.82 11.52
C ARG A 75 13.07 12.87 12.59
N THR A 76 12.22 13.03 13.61
CA THR A 76 12.46 13.94 14.74
C THR A 76 13.44 13.39 15.78
N ARG A 77 13.72 12.08 15.80
CA ARG A 77 14.70 11.47 16.73
C ARG A 77 16.14 11.43 16.21
N ALA A 78 16.40 11.85 14.96
CA ALA A 78 17.73 11.79 14.34
C ALA A 78 18.54 13.11 14.46
N GLY A 79 18.13 14.02 15.35
CA GLY A 79 18.76 15.34 15.50
C GLY A 79 19.00 15.72 16.96
N THR A 80 19.79 14.95 17.68
CA THR A 80 20.50 15.40 18.89
C THR A 80 21.55 14.35 19.28
N SER A 81 22.77 14.54 18.83
CA SER A 81 23.96 14.10 19.58
C SER A 81 25.08 15.06 19.20
N HIS A 82 25.57 15.70 20.26
CA HIS A 82 26.56 16.76 20.33
C HIS A 82 27.97 16.18 20.16
#